data_AF-A0A5C7WN79-F1
#
_entry.id   AF-A0A5C7WN79-F1
#
_cell.length_a   1.000
_cell.length_b   1.000
_cell.length_c   1.000
_cell.angle_alpha   90.00
_cell.angle_beta   90.00
_cell.angle_gamma   90.00
#
_symmetry.space_group_name_H-M   'P 1'
#
loop_
_entity.id
_entity.type
_entity.pdbx_description
1 polymer ?
#
loop_
_entity_poly.entity_id
_entity_poly.type
_entity_poly.pdbx_seq_one_letter_code
_entity_poly.pdbx_strand_id
1 'polypeptide(L)' 'MTKLLMALLLSCACVSAYAGTQQEKMKTCNADAKAKALAGDERKAFMKTCLSGK' A
#
# COMPACT_ATOMS: atom_id res chain seq x y z
N MET A 1 10.49 8.43 -31.25
CA MET A 1 10.64 7.67 -30.00
C MET A 1 9.27 7.32 -29.42
N THR A 2 8.38 6.79 -30.25
CA THR A 2 6.95 6.62 -29.92
C THR A 2 6.52 5.15 -30.00
N LYS A 3 7.45 4.25 -30.39
CA LYS A 3 7.26 2.80 -30.49
C LYS A 3 7.63 2.02 -29.21
N LEU A 4 8.33 2.66 -28.26
CA LEU A 4 8.65 2.05 -26.95
C LEU A 4 7.58 2.33 -25.87
N LEU A 5 6.62 3.22 -26.17
CA LEU A 5 5.58 3.69 -25.25
C LEU A 5 4.28 2.84 -25.27
N MET A 6 4.21 1.79 -26.07
CA MET A 6 2.99 0.96 -26.24
C MET A 6 3.21 -0.55 -26.10
N ALA A 7 4.46 -1.00 -25.88
CA ALA A 7 4.78 -2.43 -25.73
C ALA A 7 4.85 -2.92 -24.27
N LEU A 8 4.61 -2.04 -23.29
CA LEU A 8 4.48 -2.39 -21.88
C LEU A 8 3.02 -2.21 -21.40
N LEU A 9 2.06 -2.55 -22.27
CA LEU A 9 0.62 -2.53 -22.00
C LEU A 9 0.02 -3.94 -21.93
N LEU A 10 0.83 -4.99 -21.78
CA LEU A 10 0.36 -6.38 -21.79
C LEU A 10 1.03 -7.30 -20.76
N SER A 11 1.25 -6.82 -19.54
CA SER A 11 1.63 -7.72 -18.45
C SER A 11 0.89 -7.35 -17.17
N CYS A 12 -0.03 -8.23 -16.79
CA CYS A 12 -0.78 -8.24 -15.55
C CYS A 12 -2.04 -7.35 -15.52
N ALA A 13 -3.11 -7.85 -16.14
CA ALA A 13 -4.44 -7.68 -15.58
C ALA A 13 -4.52 -8.44 -14.25
N CYS A 14 -3.90 -7.93 -13.18
CA CYS A 14 -4.34 -8.24 -11.84
C CYS A 14 -5.41 -7.20 -11.47
N VAL A 15 -6.66 -7.55 -11.78
CA VAL A 15 -7.85 -6.95 -11.18
C VAL A 15 -7.66 -7.04 -9.65
N SER A 16 -7.11 -5.99 -9.05
CA SER A 16 -7.12 -5.81 -7.60
C SER A 16 -8.47 -5.21 -7.25
N ALA A 17 -9.51 -6.04 -7.31
CA ALA A 17 -10.87 -5.72 -6.88
C ALA A 17 -10.98 -5.65 -5.35
N TYR A 18 -10.12 -4.86 -4.71
CA TYR A 18 -10.21 -4.48 -3.29
C TYR A 18 -9.70 -3.04 -3.10
N ALA A 19 -10.25 -2.11 -3.90
CA ALA A 19 -9.74 -0.74 -3.96
C ALA A 19 -10.28 0.20 -2.86
N GLY A 20 -11.17 -0.26 -1.98
CA GLY A 20 -11.83 0.60 -0.99
C GLY A 20 -11.23 0.53 0.42
N THR A 21 -11.07 -0.67 0.97
CA THR A 21 -10.94 -0.82 2.43
C THR A 21 -9.50 -1.07 2.90
N GLN A 22 -8.65 -1.79 2.16
CA GLN A 22 -7.25 -1.99 2.56
C GLN A 22 -6.43 -0.73 2.30
N GLN A 23 -6.69 -0.06 1.18
CA GLN A 23 -5.96 1.16 0.80
C GLN A 23 -6.25 2.30 1.78
N GLU A 24 -7.52 2.48 2.17
CA GLU A 24 -7.91 3.46 3.20
C GLU A 24 -7.34 3.08 4.58
N LYS A 25 -7.42 1.79 4.97
CA LYS A 25 -6.79 1.29 6.20
C LYS A 25 -5.28 1.60 6.24
N MET A 26 -4.59 1.41 5.13
CA MET A 26 -3.17 1.71 5.02
C MET A 26 -2.86 3.19 5.15
N LYS A 27 -3.70 4.08 4.62
CA LYS A 27 -3.55 5.53 4.84
C LYS A 27 -3.70 5.88 6.32
N THR A 28 -4.73 5.35 6.98
CA THR A 28 -4.94 5.56 8.43
C THR A 28 -3.77 5.05 9.26
N CYS A 29 -3.33 3.80 9.04
CA CYS A 29 -2.17 3.25 9.76
C CYS A 29 -0.91 4.11 9.57
N ASN A 30 -0.67 4.64 8.37
CA ASN A 30 0.49 5.51 8.15
C ASN A 30 0.35 6.87 8.84
N ALA A 31 -0.85 7.44 8.90
CA ALA A 31 -1.11 8.68 9.64
C ALA A 31 -0.88 8.47 11.15
N ASP A 32 -1.40 7.39 11.71
CA ASP A 32 -1.24 7.06 13.14
C ASP A 32 0.22 6.80 13.50
N ALA A 33 0.96 6.08 12.66
CA ALA A 33 2.39 5.85 12.88
C ALA A 33 3.19 7.15 12.92
N LYS A 34 2.85 8.12 12.05
CA LYS A 34 3.47 9.46 12.05
C LYS A 34 3.07 10.27 13.29
N ALA A 35 1.80 10.26 13.65
CA ALA A 35 1.29 10.96 14.84
C ALA A 35 1.94 10.43 16.13
N LYS A 36 2.25 9.13 16.18
CA LYS A 36 2.98 8.46 17.26
C LYS A 36 4.50 8.59 17.15
N ALA A 37 5.01 9.30 16.14
CA ALA A 37 6.44 9.43 15.83
C ALA A 37 7.19 8.07 15.75
N LEU A 38 6.50 7.00 15.34
CA LEU A 38 7.09 5.67 15.25
C LEU A 38 8.07 5.61 14.07
N ALA A 39 9.26 5.10 14.34
CA ALA A 39 10.32 4.88 13.36
C ALA A 39 10.89 3.47 13.47
N GLY A 40 11.75 3.10 12.52
CA GLY A 40 12.48 1.83 12.56
C GLY A 40 11.58 0.61 12.76
N ASP A 41 11.97 -0.24 13.70
CA ASP A 41 11.27 -1.50 13.97
C ASP A 41 9.93 -1.31 14.68
N GLU A 42 9.78 -0.24 15.47
CA GLU A 42 8.50 0.10 16.11
C GLU A 42 7.42 0.42 15.08
N ARG A 43 7.77 1.18 14.03
CA ARG A 43 6.84 1.45 12.93
C ARG A 43 6.45 0.18 12.20
N LYS A 44 7.41 -0.72 11.93
CA LYS A 44 7.13 -1.98 11.23
C LYS A 44 6.20 -2.88 12.04
N ALA A 45 6.47 -3.01 13.35
CA ALA A 45 5.64 -3.78 14.26
C ALA A 45 4.21 -3.21 14.35
N PHE A 46 4.09 -1.88 14.49
CA PHE A 46 2.81 -1.19 14.46
C PHE A 46 2.07 -1.45 13.15
N MET A 47 2.76 -1.32 12.00
CA MET A 47 2.13 -1.49 10.69
C MET A 47 1.64 -2.92 10.48
N LYS A 48 2.40 -3.93 10.95
CA LYS A 48 1.98 -5.35 10.91
C LYS A 48 0.69 -5.56 11.70
N THR A 49 0.61 -5.00 12.91
CA THR A 49 -0.59 -5.09 13.75
C THR A 49 -1.75 -4.32 13.15
N CYS A 50 -1.52 -3.08 12.73
CA CYS A 50 -2.56 -2.20 12.17
C CYS A 50 -3.14 -2.77 10.87
N LEU A 51 -2.29 -3.28 9.98
CA LEU A 51 -2.73 -3.85 8.70
C LEU A 51 -3.21 -5.29 8.82
N SER A 52 -3.04 -5.96 9.95
CA SER A 52 -3.58 -7.30 10.13
C SER A 52 -5.10 -7.28 9.95
N GLY A 53 -5.57 -7.89 8.87
CA GLY A 53 -6.96 -8.26 8.65
C GLY A 53 -7.05 -9.76 8.87
N LYS A 54 -8.08 -10.21 9.59
CA LYS A 54 -8.56 -11.58 9.38
C LYS A 54 -9.29 -11.63 8.03
#